data_AF-A0A1R2B0J1-F1
#
_entry.id   AF-A0A1R2B0J1-F1
#
_cell.length_a   1.000
_cell.length_b   1.000
_cell.length_c   1.000
_cell.angle_alpha   90.00
_cell.angle_beta   90.00
_cell.angle_gamma   90.00
#
_symmetry.space_group_name_H-M   'P 1'
#
loop_
_entity.id
_entity.type
_entity.pdbx_description
1 polymer ?
#
loop_
_entity_poly.entity_id
_entity_poly.type
_entity_poly.pdbx_seq_one_letter_code
_entity_poly.pdbx_strand_id
1 'polypeptide(L)'
;MKNIVSVTEREEMLKRGLEEENTKKNINDSKFRAVAQHMDYSGFHQMVLGANLKPTKAGEAFNIGSNPRTIFNTVYSAEGPIRKNKDNIPILTRWRRSSNSEKLLLLQMTEELHTELEKFRDFMILAEIITLLETVEDSLISTTLNMLKQIQDFRGSRKILTQKEKKILDLVLEKSGDLEAKDFFSG
;
A
#
# COMPACT_ATOMS: atom_id res chain seq x y z
N MET A 1 57.81 8.64 -1.22
CA MET A 1 57.28 8.84 -2.59
C MET A 1 55.90 9.46 -2.45
N LYS A 2 55.67 10.67 -2.98
CA LYS A 2 54.35 11.32 -2.93
C LYS A 2 53.49 10.67 -4.01
N ASN A 3 52.40 10.02 -3.63
CA ASN A 3 51.38 9.52 -4.56
C ASN A 3 50.69 10.73 -5.19
N ILE A 4 51.21 11.16 -6.35
CA ILE A 4 50.58 12.21 -7.15
C ILE A 4 49.47 11.51 -7.92
N VAL A 5 48.28 11.48 -7.32
CA VAL A 5 47.04 11.12 -8.02
C VAL A 5 46.94 12.00 -9.26
N SER A 6 46.85 11.38 -10.43
CA SER A 6 46.77 12.09 -11.71
C SER A 6 45.53 12.98 -11.77
N VAL A 7 45.58 14.06 -12.56
CA VAL A 7 44.46 14.99 -12.72
C VAL A 7 43.19 14.26 -13.18
N THR A 8 43.35 13.27 -14.06
CA THR A 8 42.29 12.37 -14.53
C THR A 8 41.67 11.53 -13.41
N GLU A 9 42.47 10.96 -12.51
CA GLU A 9 41.93 10.19 -11.38
C GLU A 9 41.15 11.08 -10.40
N ARG A 10 41.58 12.33 -10.20
CA ARG A 10 40.82 13.30 -9.38
C ARG A 10 39.49 13.67 -10.02
N GLU A 11 39.47 13.90 -11.33
CA GLU A 11 38.24 14.20 -12.07
C GLU A 11 37.25 13.03 -12.01
N GLU A 12 37.71 11.79 -12.14
CA GLU A 12 36.88 10.60 -12.00
C GLU A 12 36.34 10.40 -10.57
N MET A 13 37.14 10.71 -9.54
CA MET A 13 36.69 10.65 -8.15
C MET A 13 35.62 11.70 -7.87
N LEU A 14 35.80 12.93 -8.36
CA LEU A 14 34.81 14.00 -8.22
C LEU A 14 33.51 13.67 -8.96
N LYS A 15 33.62 13.13 -10.18
CA LYS A 15 32.46 12.73 -10.97
C LYS A 15 31.65 11.63 -10.27
N ARG A 16 32.32 10.60 -9.73
CA ARG A 16 31.66 9.55 -8.93
C ARG A 16 30.97 10.10 -7.69
N GLY A 17 31.66 10.96 -6.92
CA GLY A 17 31.07 11.56 -5.72
C GLY A 17 29.80 12.37 -6.04
N LEU A 18 29.82 13.11 -7.15
CA LEU A 18 28.70 13.92 -7.60
C LEU A 18 27.54 13.06 -8.15
N GLU A 19 27.85 11.96 -8.83
CA GLU A 19 26.85 10.96 -9.24
C GLU A 19 26.18 10.31 -8.02
N GLU A 20 26.95 9.89 -7.03
CA GLU A 20 26.42 9.29 -5.80
C GLU A 20 25.51 10.24 -5.01
N GLU A 21 25.89 11.51 -4.89
CA GLU A 21 25.09 12.52 -4.20
C GLU A 21 23.77 12.79 -4.94
N ASN A 22 23.82 12.91 -6.27
CA ASN A 22 22.63 13.07 -7.10
C ASN A 22 21.71 11.84 -7.01
N THR A 23 22.25 10.62 -7.02
CA THR A 23 21.46 9.40 -6.84
C THR A 23 20.75 9.40 -5.48
N LYS A 24 21.46 9.74 -4.39
CA LYS A 24 20.84 9.84 -3.06
C LYS A 24 19.70 10.86 -3.02
N LYS A 25 19.90 12.03 -3.62
CA LYS A 25 18.88 13.08 -3.71
C LYS A 25 17.65 12.61 -4.49
N ASN A 26 17.85 12.00 -5.65
CA ASN A 26 16.75 11.54 -6.50
C ASN A 26 15.96 10.39 -5.87
N ILE A 27 16.63 9.49 -5.13
CA ILE A 27 15.97 8.43 -4.35
C ILE A 27 15.11 9.04 -3.24
N ASN A 28 15.62 10.04 -2.51
CA ASN A 28 14.84 10.70 -1.46
C ASN A 28 13.62 11.45 -2.02
N ASP A 29 13.78 12.17 -3.13
CA ASP A 29 12.67 12.79 -3.85
C ASP A 29 11.63 11.77 -4.30
N SER A 30 12.07 10.58 -4.73
CA SER A 30 11.18 9.48 -5.13
C SER A 30 10.39 8.95 -3.94
N LYS A 31 11.02 8.83 -2.76
CA LYS A 31 10.33 8.46 -1.52
C LYS A 31 9.26 9.47 -1.15
N PHE A 32 9.57 10.76 -1.18
CA PHE A 32 8.61 11.82 -0.87
C PHE A 32 7.42 11.79 -1.83
N ARG A 33 7.67 11.61 -3.13
CA ARG A 33 6.61 11.49 -4.13
C ARG A 33 5.75 10.24 -3.95
N ALA A 34 6.38 9.09 -3.66
CA ALA A 34 5.65 7.86 -3.40
C ALA A 34 4.73 7.97 -2.18
N VAL A 35 5.20 8.60 -1.10
CA VAL A 35 4.38 8.87 0.09
C VAL A 35 3.25 9.84 -0.22
N ALA A 36 3.54 10.96 -0.91
CA ALA A 36 2.53 11.95 -1.27
C ALA A 36 1.43 11.41 -2.20
N GLN A 37 1.76 10.42 -3.03
CA GLN A 37 0.84 9.81 -4.00
C GLN A 37 0.21 8.51 -3.49
N HIS A 38 0.47 8.10 -2.24
CA HIS A 38 0.07 6.79 -1.70
C HIS A 38 0.40 5.63 -2.63
N MET A 39 1.60 5.68 -3.22
CA MET A 39 2.07 4.71 -4.22
C MET A 39 2.48 3.39 -3.55
N ASP A 40 2.26 2.28 -4.26
CA ASP A 40 2.70 0.95 -3.85
C ASP A 40 4.21 0.76 -4.03
N TYR A 41 4.74 -0.32 -3.46
CA TYR A 41 6.18 -0.60 -3.50
C TYR A 41 6.69 -0.83 -4.93
N SER A 42 5.89 -1.44 -5.80
CA SER A 42 6.22 -1.66 -7.22
C SER A 42 6.38 -0.33 -7.98
N GLY A 43 5.45 0.62 -7.80
CA GLY A 43 5.57 1.97 -8.37
C GLY A 43 6.78 2.73 -7.82
N PHE A 44 7.00 2.66 -6.51
CA PHE A 44 8.19 3.25 -5.88
C PHE A 44 9.50 2.65 -6.42
N HIS A 45 9.57 1.32 -6.58
CA HIS A 45 10.74 0.63 -7.11
C HIS A 45 11.07 1.11 -8.53
N GLN A 46 10.07 1.29 -9.39
CA GLN A 46 10.27 1.85 -10.73
C GLN A 46 10.73 3.30 -10.71
N MET A 47 10.20 4.13 -9.80
CA MET A 47 10.67 5.51 -9.63
C MET A 47 12.15 5.57 -9.21
N VAL A 48 12.57 4.68 -8.32
CA VAL A 48 13.98 4.57 -7.88
C VAL A 48 14.87 4.06 -9.01
N LEU A 49 14.43 3.08 -9.79
CA LEU A 49 15.16 2.63 -10.97
C LEU A 49 15.28 3.73 -12.04
N GLY A 50 14.24 4.56 -12.18
CA GLY A 50 14.23 5.73 -13.05
C GLY A 50 14.96 6.96 -12.47
N ALA A 51 15.35 6.94 -11.20
CA ALA A 51 15.96 8.08 -10.50
C ALA A 51 17.34 8.48 -11.06
N ASN A 52 18.01 7.55 -11.76
CA ASN A 52 19.28 7.79 -12.44
C ASN A 52 19.12 8.07 -13.95
N LEU A 53 17.90 8.03 -14.49
CA LEU A 53 17.65 8.48 -15.86
C LEU A 53 17.73 10.01 -15.91
N LYS A 54 18.27 10.55 -17.01
CA LYS A 54 18.49 12.00 -17.19
C LYS A 54 17.25 12.80 -16.77
N PRO A 55 17.39 13.88 -15.98
CA PRO A 55 16.26 14.68 -15.56
C PRO A 55 15.51 15.17 -16.80
N THR A 56 14.23 14.84 -16.91
CA THR A 56 13.29 15.44 -17.86
C THR A 56 13.36 16.96 -17.69
N LYS A 57 13.40 17.69 -18.81
CA LYS A 57 13.65 19.14 -18.80
C LYS A 57 12.59 19.87 -17.97
N ALA A 58 13.00 20.94 -17.28
CA ALA A 58 12.08 21.78 -16.53
C ALA A 58 10.93 22.25 -17.43
N GLY A 59 9.70 21.86 -17.08
CA GLY A 59 8.49 22.08 -17.90
C GLY A 59 7.78 20.79 -18.34
N GLU A 60 8.50 19.66 -18.46
CA GLU A 60 7.87 18.37 -18.76
C GLU A 60 7.15 17.78 -17.54
N ALA A 61 7.64 18.06 -16.32
CA ALA A 61 6.99 17.63 -15.07
C ALA A 61 5.55 18.15 -14.92
N PHE A 62 5.27 19.36 -15.42
CA PHE A 62 3.94 19.97 -15.41
C PHE A 62 2.98 19.30 -16.41
N ASN A 63 3.50 18.62 -17.43
CA ASN A 63 2.72 17.93 -18.45
C ASN A 63 2.58 16.41 -18.22
N ILE A 64 3.11 15.87 -17.12
CA ILE A 64 2.99 14.44 -16.78
C ILE A 64 1.51 14.08 -16.51
N GLY A 65 0.71 15.01 -15.99
CA GLY A 65 -0.73 14.81 -15.78
C GLY A 65 -1.60 14.95 -17.03
N SER A 66 -1.11 15.63 -18.08
CA SER A 66 -1.89 15.99 -19.27
C SER A 66 -1.54 15.18 -20.52
N ASN A 67 -0.39 14.48 -20.54
CA ASN A 67 0.02 13.68 -21.69
C ASN A 67 0.36 12.22 -21.30
N PRO A 68 -0.44 11.22 -21.73
CA PRO A 68 -0.26 9.82 -21.36
C PRO A 68 0.97 9.12 -21.99
N ARG A 69 1.83 9.84 -22.72
CA ARG A 69 2.97 9.28 -23.49
C ARG A 69 4.36 9.70 -22.99
N THR A 70 4.50 10.00 -21.70
CA THR A 70 5.84 10.19 -21.11
C THR A 70 6.49 8.85 -20.76
N ILE A 71 7.83 8.80 -20.67
CA ILE A 71 8.60 7.60 -20.32
C ILE A 71 8.15 7.02 -18.96
N PHE A 72 7.67 7.89 -18.07
CA PHE A 72 7.06 7.51 -16.79
C PHE A 72 5.67 6.88 -16.91
N ASN A 73 4.90 7.20 -17.96
CA ASN A 73 3.59 6.58 -18.23
C ASN A 73 3.68 5.31 -19.10
N THR A 74 4.79 5.12 -19.83
CA THR A 74 4.92 3.97 -20.75
C THR A 74 5.22 2.66 -20.04
N VAL A 75 5.81 2.67 -18.84
CA VAL A 75 5.96 1.44 -18.04
C VAL A 75 4.62 0.99 -17.45
N TYR A 76 3.67 1.91 -17.26
CA TYR A 76 2.26 1.60 -16.98
C TYR A 76 1.42 1.37 -18.26
N SER A 77 1.97 1.59 -19.46
CA SER A 77 1.22 1.56 -20.73
C SER A 77 1.78 0.57 -21.77
N ALA A 78 2.42 -0.51 -21.34
CA ALA A 78 2.56 -1.69 -22.20
C ALA A 78 1.20 -2.35 -22.51
N GLU A 79 0.12 -1.93 -21.85
CA GLU A 79 -1.24 -2.43 -22.07
C GLU A 79 -2.26 -1.30 -22.34
N GLY A 80 -1.89 -0.24 -23.06
CA GLY A 80 -2.84 0.78 -23.52
C GLY A 80 -3.67 1.45 -22.40
N PRO A 81 -4.69 2.27 -22.73
CA PRO A 81 -5.70 2.63 -21.75
C PRO A 81 -6.53 1.36 -21.54
N ILE A 82 -6.11 0.51 -20.60
CA ILE A 82 -7.01 -0.47 -20.01
C ILE A 82 -8.18 0.38 -19.53
N ARG A 83 -9.32 0.31 -20.24
CA ARG A 83 -10.61 0.54 -19.61
C ARG A 83 -10.58 -0.45 -18.45
N LYS A 84 -10.15 0.00 -17.27
CA LYS A 84 -10.04 -0.87 -16.11
C LYS A 84 -11.46 -1.37 -15.91
N ASN A 85 -11.72 -2.60 -16.37
CA ASN A 85 -12.84 -3.36 -15.88
C ASN A 85 -12.68 -3.22 -14.37
N LYS A 86 -13.67 -2.63 -13.70
CA LYS A 86 -13.65 -2.48 -12.23
C LYS A 86 -13.39 -3.83 -11.55
N ASP A 87 -13.58 -4.90 -12.30
CA ASP A 87 -13.46 -6.32 -11.97
C ASP A 87 -12.01 -6.85 -11.96
N ASN A 88 -11.00 -6.10 -12.42
CA ASN A 88 -9.60 -6.58 -12.45
C ASN A 88 -8.64 -5.75 -11.57
N ILE A 89 -9.19 -4.98 -10.64
CA ILE A 89 -8.41 -4.25 -9.63
C ILE A 89 -8.26 -5.18 -8.41
N PRO A 90 -7.03 -5.43 -7.91
CA PRO A 90 -6.84 -6.25 -6.71
C PRO A 90 -7.74 -5.75 -5.57
N ILE A 91 -8.41 -6.68 -4.88
CA ILE A 91 -9.48 -6.35 -3.93
C ILE A 91 -9.05 -5.37 -2.84
N LEU A 92 -7.80 -5.41 -2.37
CA LEU A 92 -7.27 -4.46 -1.38
C LEU A 92 -7.04 -3.06 -1.98
N THR A 93 -6.64 -2.97 -3.25
CA THR A 93 -6.52 -1.69 -3.96
C THR A 93 -7.90 -1.06 -4.17
N ARG A 94 -8.90 -1.90 -4.47
CA ARG A 94 -10.30 -1.47 -4.55
C ARG A 94 -10.80 -1.00 -3.19
N TRP A 95 -10.59 -1.80 -2.14
CA TRP A 95 -10.94 -1.48 -0.75
C TRP A 95 -10.46 -0.08 -0.33
N ARG A 96 -9.17 0.22 -0.51
CA ARG A 96 -8.57 1.51 -0.12
C ARG A 96 -9.16 2.72 -0.83
N ARG A 97 -9.76 2.52 -2.01
CA ARG A 97 -10.36 3.59 -2.83
C ARG A 97 -11.87 3.66 -2.71
N SER A 98 -12.48 2.67 -2.05
CA SER A 98 -13.92 2.52 -1.95
C SER A 98 -14.51 3.32 -0.79
N SER A 99 -15.75 3.77 -0.96
CA SER A 99 -16.56 4.31 0.14
C SER A 99 -16.91 3.21 1.15
N ASN A 100 -17.36 3.58 2.35
CA ASN A 100 -17.81 2.61 3.35
C ASN A 100 -18.91 1.69 2.79
N SER A 101 -19.88 2.23 2.05
CA SER A 101 -20.93 1.43 1.41
C SER A 101 -20.40 0.39 0.42
N GLU A 102 -19.38 0.73 -0.36
CA GLU A 102 -18.72 -0.24 -1.25
C GLU A 102 -17.87 -1.25 -0.48
N LYS A 103 -17.20 -0.83 0.60
CA LYS A 103 -16.44 -1.74 1.48
C LYS A 103 -17.34 -2.80 2.11
N LEU A 104 -18.59 -2.46 2.45
CA LEU A 104 -19.57 -3.44 2.93
C LEU A 104 -19.93 -4.48 1.87
N LEU A 105 -20.03 -4.09 0.60
CA LEU A 105 -20.22 -5.04 -0.50
C LEU A 105 -18.99 -5.93 -0.70
N LEU A 106 -17.79 -5.38 -0.53
CA LEU A 106 -16.54 -6.15 -0.61
C LEU A 106 -16.41 -7.14 0.57
N LEU A 107 -16.92 -6.81 1.75
CA LEU A 107 -16.99 -7.75 2.88
C LEU A 107 -17.87 -8.96 2.58
N GLN A 108 -18.82 -8.87 1.65
CA GLN A 108 -19.61 -10.02 1.21
C GLN A 108 -18.80 -10.95 0.28
N MET A 109 -17.72 -10.46 -0.32
CA MET A 109 -16.77 -11.24 -1.13
C MET A 109 -15.67 -11.85 -0.25
N THR A 110 -16.09 -12.56 0.80
CA THR A 110 -15.23 -13.00 1.91
C THR A 110 -14.04 -13.86 1.49
N GLU A 111 -14.19 -14.78 0.54
CA GLU A 111 -13.09 -15.69 0.14
C GLU A 111 -11.93 -14.96 -0.56
N GLU A 112 -12.24 -14.06 -1.49
CA GLU A 112 -11.24 -13.28 -2.21
C GLU A 112 -10.54 -12.30 -1.27
N LEU A 113 -11.31 -11.64 -0.39
CA LEU A 113 -10.79 -10.72 0.60
C LEU A 113 -9.89 -11.44 1.61
N HIS A 114 -10.32 -12.62 2.08
CA HIS A 114 -9.55 -13.44 3.02
C HIS A 114 -8.19 -13.82 2.45
N THR A 115 -8.18 -14.36 1.21
CA THR A 115 -6.96 -14.80 0.52
C THR A 115 -5.95 -13.66 0.38
N GLU A 116 -6.41 -12.45 0.09
CA GLU A 116 -5.54 -11.29 -0.06
C GLU A 116 -5.09 -10.73 1.30
N LEU A 117 -5.96 -10.72 2.31
CA LEU A 117 -5.58 -10.32 3.67
C LEU A 117 -4.52 -11.24 4.27
N GLU A 118 -4.60 -12.55 4.02
CA GLU A 118 -3.61 -13.53 4.48
C GLU A 118 -2.24 -13.31 3.83
N LYS A 119 -2.22 -13.02 2.52
CA LYS A 119 -0.98 -12.73 1.78
C LYS A 119 -0.29 -11.46 2.28
N PHE A 120 -1.03 -10.38 2.47
CA PHE A 120 -0.46 -9.05 2.70
C PHE A 120 -0.34 -8.68 4.18
N ARG A 121 -1.05 -9.38 5.08
CA ARG A 121 -1.07 -9.12 6.53
C ARG A 121 -1.24 -7.63 6.85
N ASP A 122 -2.14 -6.98 6.13
CA ASP A 122 -2.32 -5.54 6.19
C ASP A 122 -3.18 -5.13 7.39
N PHE A 123 -2.50 -4.85 8.51
CA PHE A 123 -3.15 -4.49 9.78
C PHE A 123 -4.02 -3.23 9.68
N MET A 124 -3.76 -2.30 8.75
CA MET A 124 -4.61 -1.12 8.58
C MET A 124 -5.97 -1.50 8.02
N ILE A 125 -6.01 -2.44 7.07
CA ILE A 125 -7.27 -2.93 6.51
C ILE A 125 -8.05 -3.71 7.56
N LEU A 126 -7.38 -4.48 8.41
CA LEU A 126 -8.02 -5.18 9.54
C LEU A 126 -8.69 -4.20 10.52
N ALA A 127 -8.00 -3.12 10.88
CA ALA A 127 -8.57 -2.07 11.73
C ALA A 127 -9.79 -1.41 11.07
N GLU A 128 -9.72 -1.12 9.76
CA GLU A 128 -10.85 -0.58 9.01
C GLU A 128 -12.05 -1.54 8.99
N ILE A 129 -11.81 -2.84 8.77
CA ILE A 129 -12.87 -3.87 8.83
C ILE A 129 -13.56 -3.83 10.19
N ILE A 130 -12.80 -3.81 11.29
CA ILE A 130 -13.36 -3.72 12.65
C ILE A 130 -14.21 -2.46 12.82
N THR A 131 -13.74 -1.31 12.33
CA THR A 131 -14.54 -0.07 12.42
C THR A 131 -15.82 -0.13 11.60
N LEU A 132 -15.80 -0.83 10.46
CA LEU A 132 -17.00 -1.00 9.65
C LEU A 132 -18.02 -1.90 10.35
N LEU A 133 -17.57 -2.96 11.04
CA LEU A 133 -18.42 -3.90 11.79
C LEU A 133 -19.36 -3.23 12.81
N GLU A 134 -19.03 -2.04 13.30
CA GLU A 134 -19.95 -1.24 14.15
C GLU A 134 -21.28 -0.90 13.45
N THR A 135 -21.24 -0.76 12.13
CA THR A 135 -22.34 -0.26 11.29
C THR A 135 -23.02 -1.34 10.45
N VAL A 136 -22.59 -2.60 10.56
CA VAL A 136 -23.07 -3.70 9.72
C VAL A 136 -24.19 -4.48 10.40
N GLU A 137 -25.07 -5.06 9.59
CA GLU A 137 -26.08 -6.04 10.02
C GLU A 137 -25.44 -7.28 10.67
N ASP A 138 -26.14 -7.86 11.65
CA ASP A 138 -25.68 -9.01 12.45
C ASP A 138 -25.31 -10.25 11.61
N SER A 139 -25.94 -10.43 10.44
CA SER A 139 -25.69 -11.53 9.51
C SER A 139 -24.26 -11.52 8.94
N LEU A 140 -23.70 -10.33 8.72
CA LEU A 140 -22.35 -10.15 8.19
C LEU A 140 -21.30 -10.15 9.30
N ILE A 141 -21.69 -9.82 10.53
CA ILE A 141 -20.78 -9.82 11.69
C ILE A 141 -20.19 -11.21 11.90
N SER A 142 -21.03 -12.26 12.01
CA SER A 142 -20.52 -13.62 12.27
C SER A 142 -19.62 -14.13 11.13
N THR A 143 -20.02 -13.91 9.88
CA THR A 143 -19.23 -14.31 8.70
C THR A 143 -17.86 -13.61 8.67
N THR A 144 -17.85 -12.31 8.96
CA THR A 144 -16.60 -11.53 8.98
C THR A 144 -15.71 -11.91 10.16
N LEU A 145 -16.28 -12.16 11.35
CA LEU A 145 -15.52 -12.62 12.51
C LEU A 145 -14.85 -13.97 12.24
N ASN A 146 -15.55 -14.91 11.58
CA ASN A 146 -14.98 -16.20 11.19
C ASN A 146 -13.83 -16.04 10.19
N MET A 147 -13.97 -15.16 9.19
CA MET A 147 -12.88 -14.80 8.29
C MET A 147 -11.67 -14.25 9.05
N LEU A 148 -11.89 -13.35 10.02
CA LEU A 148 -10.82 -12.76 10.82
C LEU A 148 -10.13 -13.80 11.74
N LYS A 149 -10.87 -14.78 12.27
CA LYS A 149 -10.32 -15.91 13.07
C LYS A 149 -9.34 -16.76 12.26
N GLN A 150 -9.60 -16.90 10.96
CA GLN A 150 -8.76 -17.70 10.05
C GLN A 150 -7.46 -16.99 9.64
N ILE A 151 -7.36 -15.66 9.80
CA ILE A 151 -6.14 -14.92 9.45
C ILE A 151 -5.04 -15.23 10.46
N GLN A 152 -3.96 -15.84 9.97
CA GLN A 152 -2.77 -16.14 10.75
C GLN A 152 -2.23 -14.84 11.40
N ASP A 153 -1.90 -14.90 12.69
CA ASP A 153 -1.41 -13.78 13.50
C ASP A 153 -2.43 -12.65 13.81
N PHE A 154 -3.73 -12.84 13.52
CA PHE A 154 -4.75 -11.84 13.92
C PHE A 154 -4.76 -11.60 15.45
N ARG A 155 -4.53 -12.64 16.24
CA ARG A 155 -4.41 -12.53 17.70
C ARG A 155 -3.28 -11.57 18.13
N GLY A 156 -2.16 -11.56 17.39
CA GLY A 156 -1.09 -10.58 17.57
C GLY A 156 -1.49 -9.18 17.12
N SER A 157 -2.32 -9.09 16.07
CA SER A 157 -2.85 -7.85 15.51
C SER A 157 -3.69 -7.05 16.50
N ARG A 158 -4.42 -7.71 17.41
CA ARG A 158 -5.20 -7.03 18.46
C ARG A 158 -4.34 -6.10 19.30
N LYS A 159 -3.05 -6.40 19.50
CA LYS A 159 -2.14 -5.50 20.26
C LYS A 159 -1.94 -4.16 19.56
N ILE A 160 -1.95 -4.16 18.24
CA ILE A 160 -1.70 -3.00 17.36
C ILE A 160 -2.96 -2.13 17.23
N LEU A 161 -4.15 -2.68 17.49
CA LEU A 161 -5.40 -1.93 17.47
C LEU A 161 -5.44 -0.79 18.49
N THR A 162 -6.07 0.31 18.09
CA THR A 162 -6.34 1.44 18.98
C THR A 162 -7.34 1.07 20.08
N GLN A 163 -7.40 1.84 21.16
CA GLN A 163 -8.40 1.62 22.22
C GLN A 163 -9.84 1.72 21.68
N LYS A 164 -10.07 2.55 20.66
CA LYS A 164 -11.37 2.69 20.02
C LYS A 164 -11.75 1.41 19.27
N GLU A 165 -10.86 0.89 18.43
CA GLU A 165 -11.08 -0.35 17.68
C GLU A 165 -11.29 -1.55 18.61
N LYS A 166 -10.52 -1.64 19.70
CA LYS A 166 -10.70 -2.69 20.72
C LYS A 166 -12.10 -2.66 21.33
N LYS A 167 -12.59 -1.48 21.71
CA LYS A 167 -13.95 -1.32 22.24
C LYS A 167 -15.01 -1.71 21.22
N ILE A 168 -14.83 -1.33 19.96
CA ILE A 168 -15.75 -1.72 18.87
C ILE A 168 -15.76 -3.24 18.72
N LEU A 169 -14.59 -3.87 18.67
CA LEU A 169 -14.49 -5.32 18.57
C LEU A 169 -15.17 -6.02 19.75
N ASP A 170 -14.95 -5.55 20.99
CA ASP A 170 -15.58 -6.13 22.17
C ASP A 170 -17.12 -5.98 22.13
N LEU A 171 -17.63 -4.80 21.73
CA LEU A 171 -19.07 -4.57 21.51
C LEU A 171 -19.65 -5.49 20.43
N VAL A 172 -18.93 -5.68 19.32
CA VAL A 172 -19.34 -6.54 18.21
C VAL A 172 -19.36 -8.02 18.65
N LEU A 173 -18.37 -8.44 19.45
CA LEU A 173 -18.33 -9.80 20.01
C LEU A 173 -19.49 -10.05 20.97
N GLU A 174 -19.81 -9.09 21.84
CA GLU A 174 -20.97 -9.18 22.72
C GLU A 174 -22.29 -9.25 21.94
N LYS A 175 -22.44 -8.44 20.88
CA LYS A 175 -23.62 -8.47 20.01
C LYS A 175 -23.76 -9.79 19.25
N SER A 176 -22.65 -10.35 18.77
CA SER A 176 -22.66 -11.58 17.97
C SER A 176 -23.09 -12.82 18.75
N GLY A 177 -22.93 -12.83 20.08
CA GLY A 177 -23.17 -14.00 20.92
C GLY A 177 -22.23 -15.19 20.66
N ASP A 178 -21.22 -15.04 19.79
CA ASP A 178 -20.27 -16.08 19.43
C ASP A 178 -19.21 -16.23 20.54
N LEU A 179 -19.43 -17.21 21.42
CA LEU A 179 -18.53 -17.54 22.53
C LEU A 179 -17.14 -17.94 22.06
N GLU A 180 -17.02 -18.65 20.93
CA GLU A 180 -15.71 -19.04 20.40
C GLU A 180 -14.94 -17.85 19.83
N ALA A 181 -15.62 -16.93 19.14
CA ALA A 181 -15.01 -15.68 18.71
C ALA A 181 -14.58 -14.87 19.94
N LYS A 182 -15.44 -14.76 20.95
CA LYS A 182 -15.13 -14.04 22.19
C LYS A 182 -13.86 -14.60 22.85
N ASP A 183 -13.74 -15.91 23.00
CA ASP A 183 -12.56 -16.56 23.59
C ASP A 183 -11.30 -16.39 22.72
N PHE A 184 -11.44 -16.48 21.40
CA PHE A 184 -10.33 -16.30 20.47
C PHE A 184 -9.75 -14.87 20.51
N PHE A 185 -10.63 -13.87 20.49
CA PHE A 185 -10.21 -12.48 20.42
C PHE A 185 -9.88 -11.88 21.79
N SER A 186 -10.33 -12.45 22.92
CA SER A 186 -10.14 -11.86 24.26
C SER A 186 -8.81 -12.20 24.94
N GLY A 187 -8.10 -13.25 24.50
CA GLY A 187 -6.76 -13.59 25.03
C GLY A 187 -5.61 -13.06 24.19
#